data_AF-A0A9P0PQU7-F1
#
_entry.id   AF-A0A9P0PQU7-F1
#
_cell.length_a   1.000
_cell.length_b   1.000
_cell.length_c   1.000
_cell.angle_alpha   90.00
_cell.angle_beta   90.00
_cell.angle_gamma   90.00
#
_symmetry.space_group_name_H-M   'P 1'
#
loop_
_entity.id
_entity.type
_entity.pdbx_description
1 polymer ?
#
loop_
_entity_poly.entity_id
_entity_poly.type
_entity_poly.pdbx_seq_one_letter_code
_entity_poly.pdbx_strand_id
1 'polypeptide(L)'
;MLQIEDTFFELGRTCKRDCLIICDRGAMDASAFVTKERWDEIMKENCWNSVELRDNRYNQIIHMVTAAKGAEEFYSTEDHNCRSENVDLARELDSRAAASWVGHPYFDVIDNSTDFEDKIRRMIGSVCHKIGIDTGDRLLKNARKHKFLVEGPLPEDSVFPPFQDFEVVHNYLQSNSPNQVRLRKRGQKGHYSYIHTVRRQNTPGGQVIEVKTQIGHRDYINLLTQKDIAHFTIYKRRRCFIHNNQYFQLDMYEQPSHPRCKGLILLETYSAVDDEQLQQTLPPFLNIKKEVTGNPDYSMYNLSLREDWKTSKKFCRSIIGPETQPNESGENYYQKDRNETSGHAQTQACKTNGYNNKEVMKPTINGKI
;
A
#
# COMPACT_ATOMS: atom_id res chain seq x y z
N MET A 1 -4.81 30.14 7.05
CA MET A 1 -3.76 29.10 7.16
C MET A 1 -2.90 29.36 8.40
N LEU A 2 -2.11 30.44 8.44
CA LEU A 2 -1.20 30.70 9.58
C LEU A 2 -1.88 30.71 10.95
N GLN A 3 -3.03 31.39 11.10
CA GLN A 3 -3.79 31.36 12.36
C GLN A 3 -4.24 29.96 12.80
N ILE A 4 -4.56 29.09 11.83
CA ILE A 4 -4.97 27.71 12.11
C ILE A 4 -3.74 26.93 12.62
N GLU A 5 -2.62 27.05 11.93
CA GLU A 5 -1.34 26.46 12.37
C GLU A 5 -0.93 26.98 13.76
N ASP A 6 -1.03 28.28 14.03
CA ASP A 6 -0.70 28.86 15.33
C ASP A 6 -1.55 28.25 16.45
N THR A 7 -2.85 28.08 16.18
CA THR A 7 -3.78 27.41 17.11
C THR A 7 -3.31 25.98 17.40
N PHE A 8 -2.96 25.20 16.37
CA PHE A 8 -2.48 23.83 16.58
C PHE A 8 -1.10 23.79 17.25
N PHE A 9 -0.21 24.73 16.96
CA PHE A 9 1.10 24.83 17.62
C PHE A 9 0.96 25.17 19.10
N GLU A 10 0.04 26.06 19.47
CA GLU A 10 -0.28 26.35 20.87
C GLU A 10 -0.89 25.14 21.58
N LEU A 11 -1.81 24.42 20.93
CA LEU A 11 -2.35 23.16 21.45
C LEU A 11 -1.26 22.09 21.62
N GLY A 12 -0.32 22.01 20.67
CA GLY A 12 0.83 21.11 20.76
C GLY A 12 1.73 21.44 21.95
N ARG A 13 2.04 22.73 22.15
CA ARG A 13 2.87 23.20 23.29
C ARG A 13 2.22 22.95 24.65
N THR A 14 0.90 22.97 24.72
CA THR A 14 0.14 22.72 25.96
C THR A 14 -0.17 21.24 26.18
N CYS A 15 0.11 20.38 25.20
CA CYS A 15 -0.09 18.94 25.31
C CYS A 15 0.90 18.32 26.30
N LYS A 16 0.41 17.48 27.22
CA LYS A 16 1.25 16.76 28.20
C LYS A 16 1.88 15.48 27.66
N ARG A 17 1.64 15.16 26.39
CA ARG A 17 2.11 13.94 25.71
C ARG A 17 2.89 14.35 24.48
N ASP A 18 3.75 13.44 24.01
CA ASP A 18 4.45 13.61 22.74
C ASP A 18 3.45 13.94 21.62
N CYS A 19 3.72 15.03 20.91
CA CYS A 19 2.83 15.57 19.91
C CYS A 19 3.61 15.83 18.62
N LEU A 20 3.16 15.20 17.53
CA LEU A 20 3.64 15.48 16.18
C LEU A 20 2.53 16.23 15.44
N ILE A 21 2.85 17.41 14.91
CA ILE A 21 1.94 18.20 14.08
C ILE A 21 2.42 18.10 12.64
N ILE A 22 1.54 17.61 11.76
CA ILE A 22 1.81 17.48 10.33
C ILE A 22 0.96 18.51 9.61
N CYS A 23 1.61 19.44 8.91
CA CYS A 23 0.95 20.44 8.08
C CYS A 23 0.86 19.91 6.64
N ASP A 24 -0.35 19.79 6.11
CA ASP A 24 -0.56 19.58 4.68
C ASP A 24 -0.46 20.94 3.99
N ARG A 25 0.65 21.16 3.28
CA ARG A 25 1.17 22.46 2.83
C ARG A 25 1.76 23.31 3.96
N GLY A 26 2.58 24.29 3.58
CA GLY A 26 3.13 25.28 4.50
C GLY A 26 3.16 26.70 3.93
N ALA A 27 3.51 27.67 4.76
CA ALA A 27 3.42 29.10 4.49
C ALA A 27 4.12 29.52 3.20
N MET A 28 5.30 28.94 2.92
CA MET A 28 6.09 29.30 1.74
C MET A 28 5.49 28.75 0.44
N ASP A 29 4.60 27.74 0.48
CA ASP A 29 4.00 27.15 -0.73
C ASP A 29 3.22 28.19 -1.55
N ALA A 30 2.61 29.16 -0.90
CA ALA A 30 1.86 30.23 -1.58
C ALA A 30 2.74 31.01 -2.58
N SER A 31 4.04 31.18 -2.28
CA SER A 31 4.98 31.85 -3.18
C SER A 31 5.17 31.11 -4.51
N ALA A 32 4.89 29.79 -4.56
CA ALA A 32 4.94 29.00 -5.78
C ALA A 32 3.77 29.29 -6.74
N PHE A 33 2.72 30.00 -6.30
CA PHE A 33 1.51 30.28 -7.10
C PHE A 33 1.33 31.76 -7.46
N VAL A 34 2.16 32.64 -6.92
CA VAL A 34 2.13 34.09 -7.22
C VAL A 34 3.45 34.54 -7.84
N THR A 35 3.49 35.76 -8.40
CA THR A 35 4.75 36.36 -8.84
C THR A 35 5.57 36.79 -7.62
N LYS A 36 6.89 36.94 -7.81
CA LYS A 36 7.79 37.35 -6.74
C LYS A 36 7.41 38.73 -6.18
N GLU A 37 7.06 39.66 -7.06
CA GLU A 37 6.66 41.03 -6.68
C GLU A 37 5.43 40.99 -5.78
N ARG A 38 4.43 40.17 -6.14
CA ARG A 38 3.22 40.03 -5.34
C ARG A 38 3.49 39.33 -4.02
N TRP A 39 4.38 38.35 -3.99
CA TRP A 39 4.81 37.71 -2.75
C TRP A 39 5.52 38.70 -1.82
N ASP A 40 6.44 39.51 -2.35
CA ASP A 40 7.17 40.51 -1.58
C ASP A 40 6.24 41.59 -1.01
N GLU A 41 5.20 41.99 -1.77
CA GLU A 41 4.12 42.85 -1.26
C GLU A 41 3.37 42.21 -0.09
N ILE A 42 2.93 40.95 -0.23
CA ILE A 42 2.23 40.22 0.84
C ILE A 42 3.10 40.13 2.09
N MET A 43 4.38 39.80 1.94
CA MET A 43 5.35 39.72 3.04
C MET A 43 5.48 41.07 3.75
N LYS A 44 5.58 42.17 2.99
CA LYS A 44 5.71 43.52 3.54
C LYS A 44 4.45 44.00 4.25
N GLU A 45 3.28 43.81 3.64
CA GLU A 45 1.97 44.21 4.18
C GLU A 45 1.68 43.54 5.53
N ASN A 46 2.11 42.29 5.69
CA ASN A 46 1.90 41.52 6.92
C ASN A 46 3.09 41.58 7.89
N CYS A 47 4.13 42.37 7.58
CA CYS A 47 5.37 42.46 8.35
C CYS A 47 6.03 41.10 8.62
N TRP A 48 5.95 40.18 7.64
CA TRP A 48 6.59 38.89 7.71
C TRP A 48 8.01 38.94 7.16
N ASN A 49 8.83 38.00 7.59
CA ASN A 49 10.16 37.79 7.04
C ASN A 49 10.37 36.30 6.76
N SER A 50 11.23 36.00 5.80
CA SER A 50 11.43 34.62 5.34
C SER A 50 12.06 33.72 6.39
N VAL A 51 12.88 34.25 7.32
CA VAL A 51 13.48 33.42 8.38
C VAL A 51 12.40 32.92 9.34
N GLU A 52 11.48 33.79 9.74
CA GLU A 52 10.36 33.38 10.60
C GLU A 52 9.44 32.40 9.90
N LEU A 53 9.02 32.66 8.66
CA LEU A 53 8.09 31.79 7.94
C LEU A 53 8.71 30.48 7.47
N ARG A 54 9.96 30.51 7.00
CA ARG A 54 10.66 29.33 6.49
C ARG A 54 11.27 28.56 7.65
N ASP A 55 12.21 29.17 8.39
CA ASP A 55 13.17 28.46 9.26
C ASP A 55 12.63 28.21 10.68
N ASN A 56 12.00 29.22 11.30
CA ASN A 56 11.60 29.11 12.71
C ASN A 56 10.24 28.45 12.90
N ARG A 57 9.37 28.50 11.88
CA ARG A 57 8.00 28.02 11.97
C ARG A 57 7.86 26.51 11.84
N TYR A 58 8.72 25.87 11.04
CA TYR A 58 8.64 24.44 10.76
C TYR A 58 9.93 23.74 11.22
N ASN A 59 9.81 22.63 11.94
CA ASN A 59 11.01 21.91 12.41
C ASN A 59 11.66 21.08 11.28
N GLN A 60 10.90 20.73 10.26
CA GLN A 60 11.31 19.94 9.11
C GLN A 60 10.33 20.20 7.96
N ILE A 61 10.86 20.21 6.73
CA ILE A 61 10.06 20.26 5.51
C ILE A 61 10.31 18.99 4.72
N ILE A 62 9.22 18.29 4.35
CA ILE A 62 9.26 17.10 3.50
C ILE A 62 8.63 17.46 2.15
N HIS A 63 9.43 17.48 1.08
CA HIS A 63 8.93 17.63 -0.29
C HIS A 63 8.71 16.26 -0.94
N MET A 64 7.45 15.87 -1.05
CA MET A 64 7.06 14.67 -1.78
C MET A 64 6.94 14.99 -3.27
N VAL A 65 7.91 14.54 -4.08
CA VAL A 65 7.96 14.85 -5.53
C VAL A 65 6.71 14.32 -6.23
N THR A 66 6.07 15.14 -7.06
CA THR A 66 4.88 14.76 -7.84
C THR A 66 5.11 13.49 -8.69
N ALA A 67 4.08 12.66 -8.85
CA ALA A 67 4.14 11.51 -9.77
C ALA A 67 4.43 11.94 -11.22
N ALA A 68 4.10 13.18 -11.59
CA ALA A 68 4.43 13.73 -12.90
C ALA A 68 5.95 13.79 -13.19
N LYS A 69 6.83 13.51 -12.22
CA LYS A 69 8.29 13.52 -12.39
C LYS A 69 8.88 12.16 -12.01
N GLY A 70 9.13 11.29 -12.99
CA GLY A 70 9.75 9.97 -12.80
C GLY A 70 8.79 8.85 -12.38
N ALA A 71 7.48 9.10 -12.40
CA ALA A 71 6.42 8.12 -12.16
C ALA A 71 5.15 8.48 -12.96
N GLU A 72 5.34 9.02 -14.17
CA GLU A 72 4.30 9.67 -14.99
C GLU A 72 3.11 8.76 -15.27
N GLU A 73 3.35 7.46 -15.37
CA GLU A 73 2.32 6.44 -15.59
C GLU A 73 1.27 6.39 -14.44
N PHE A 74 1.60 6.90 -13.26
CA PHE A 74 0.71 6.99 -12.11
C PHE A 74 0.11 8.39 -11.91
N TYR A 75 0.44 9.35 -12.78
CA TYR A 75 -0.13 10.69 -12.72
C TYR A 75 -1.49 10.73 -13.44
N SER A 76 -2.55 11.03 -12.69
CA SER A 76 -3.91 11.14 -13.22
C SER A 76 -4.64 12.37 -12.67
N THR A 77 -5.49 12.94 -13.52
CA THR A 77 -6.43 14.03 -13.22
C THR A 77 -7.89 13.57 -13.22
N GLU A 78 -8.17 12.33 -13.65
CA GLU A 78 -9.53 11.85 -13.96
C GLU A 78 -10.45 11.73 -12.72
N ASP A 79 -9.88 11.46 -11.55
CA ASP A 79 -10.61 11.28 -10.28
C ASP A 79 -10.39 12.46 -9.29
N HIS A 80 -9.82 13.58 -9.74
CA HIS A 80 -9.41 14.69 -8.87
C HIS A 80 -10.05 16.04 -9.24
N ASN A 81 -11.10 16.43 -8.53
CA ASN A 81 -11.76 17.75 -8.69
C ASN A 81 -10.84 18.97 -8.46
N CYS A 82 -9.69 18.78 -7.81
CA CYS A 82 -8.76 19.85 -7.46
C CYS A 82 -7.48 19.87 -8.32
N ARG A 83 -7.32 18.94 -9.26
CA ARG A 83 -6.11 18.81 -10.08
C ARG A 83 -6.47 18.90 -11.55
N SER A 84 -6.15 20.03 -12.17
CA SER A 84 -6.47 20.33 -13.57
C SER A 84 -5.23 20.43 -14.45
N GLU A 85 -4.05 20.48 -13.85
CA GLU A 85 -2.78 20.64 -14.53
C GLU A 85 -2.35 19.36 -15.26
N ASN A 86 -1.84 19.53 -16.48
CA ASN A 86 -1.22 18.45 -17.24
C ASN A 86 0.14 18.07 -16.62
N VAL A 87 0.76 16.99 -17.13
CA VAL A 87 2.03 16.45 -16.60
C VAL A 87 3.14 17.53 -16.57
N ASP A 88 3.27 18.32 -17.64
CA ASP A 88 4.34 19.32 -17.74
C ASP A 88 4.15 20.47 -16.76
N LEU A 89 2.93 21.01 -16.66
CA LEU A 89 2.61 22.03 -15.67
C LEU A 89 2.75 21.49 -14.25
N ALA A 90 2.40 20.23 -14.00
CA ALA A 90 2.59 19.59 -12.69
C ALA A 90 4.07 19.49 -12.30
N ARG A 91 4.97 19.19 -13.24
CA ARG A 91 6.43 19.19 -13.01
C ARG A 91 6.96 20.58 -12.69
N GLU A 92 6.46 21.61 -13.39
CA GLU A 92 6.84 22.99 -13.15
C GLU A 92 6.38 23.45 -11.76
N LEU A 93 5.11 23.20 -11.42
CA LEU A 93 4.55 23.53 -10.12
C LEU A 93 5.25 22.80 -8.96
N ASP A 94 5.59 21.52 -9.14
CA ASP A 94 6.41 20.76 -8.18
C ASP A 94 7.78 21.40 -7.96
N SER A 95 8.45 21.81 -9.04
CA SER A 95 9.76 22.46 -8.97
C SER A 95 9.68 23.84 -8.30
N ARG A 96 8.61 24.61 -8.57
CA ARG A 96 8.36 25.91 -7.91
C ARG A 96 8.05 25.74 -6.42
N ALA A 97 7.26 24.72 -6.06
CA ALA A 97 6.95 24.40 -4.67
C ALA A 97 8.21 23.94 -3.91
N ALA A 98 9.08 23.12 -4.51
CA ALA A 98 10.35 22.77 -3.89
C ALA A 98 11.25 24.01 -3.72
N ALA A 99 11.27 24.90 -4.73
CA ALA A 99 12.09 26.11 -4.72
C ALA A 99 11.70 27.11 -3.63
N SER A 100 10.41 27.18 -3.25
CA SER A 100 9.95 28.10 -2.19
C SER A 100 10.53 27.79 -0.81
N TRP A 101 10.98 26.55 -0.59
CA TRP A 101 11.58 26.10 0.67
C TRP A 101 13.12 26.08 0.65
N VAL A 102 13.74 26.45 -0.47
CA VAL A 102 15.21 26.48 -0.57
C VAL A 102 15.79 27.41 0.51
N GLY A 103 16.75 26.87 1.24
CA GLY A 103 17.42 27.53 2.38
C GLY A 103 16.86 27.15 3.75
N HIS A 104 15.77 26.38 3.84
CA HIS A 104 15.36 25.79 5.11
C HIS A 104 16.46 24.84 5.64
N PRO A 105 16.85 24.89 6.92
CA PRO A 105 17.96 24.08 7.45
C PRO A 105 17.70 22.57 7.42
N TYR A 106 16.43 22.15 7.40
CA TYR A 106 16.00 20.75 7.42
C TYR A 106 14.97 20.48 6.34
N PHE A 107 15.44 20.24 5.11
CA PHE A 107 14.62 20.03 3.93
C PHE A 107 14.94 18.68 3.28
N ASP A 108 13.98 17.77 3.32
CA ASP A 108 14.10 16.43 2.75
C ASP A 108 13.26 16.32 1.48
N VAL A 109 13.88 15.83 0.40
CA VAL A 109 13.20 15.61 -0.89
C VAL A 109 13.02 14.11 -1.10
N ILE A 110 11.76 13.68 -1.25
CA ILE A 110 11.41 12.28 -1.46
C ILE A 110 10.94 12.10 -2.90
N ASP A 111 11.86 11.63 -3.75
CA ASP A 111 11.67 11.40 -5.19
C ASP A 111 10.89 10.11 -5.52
N ASN A 112 10.68 9.85 -6.82
CA ASN A 112 10.00 8.66 -7.32
C ASN A 112 10.99 7.56 -7.79
N SER A 113 12.19 7.50 -7.23
CA SER A 113 13.21 6.49 -7.61
C SER A 113 12.86 5.06 -7.18
N THR A 114 11.85 4.91 -6.32
CA THR A 114 11.36 3.64 -5.77
C THR A 114 9.86 3.52 -6.01
N ASP A 115 9.28 2.35 -5.75
CA ASP A 115 7.82 2.22 -5.75
C ASP A 115 7.16 3.11 -4.68
N PHE A 116 5.83 3.20 -4.74
CA PHE A 116 5.06 4.06 -3.84
C PHE A 116 5.24 3.68 -2.36
N GLU A 117 5.28 2.40 -2.03
CA GLU A 117 5.41 1.95 -0.64
C GLU A 117 6.78 2.30 -0.08
N ASP A 118 7.85 2.05 -0.84
CA ASP A 118 9.22 2.43 -0.47
C ASP A 118 9.40 3.95 -0.40
N LYS A 119 8.71 4.69 -1.26
CA LYS A 119 8.68 6.16 -1.19
C LYS A 119 8.08 6.63 0.15
N ILE A 120 6.96 6.03 0.55
CA ILE A 120 6.34 6.32 1.86
C ILE A 120 7.25 5.89 3.02
N ARG A 121 7.92 4.73 2.93
CA ARG A 121 8.89 4.29 3.96
C ARG A 121 10.05 5.27 4.10
N ARG A 122 10.63 5.75 3.00
CA ARG A 122 11.70 6.77 3.02
C ARG A 122 11.23 8.07 3.67
N MET A 123 10.01 8.51 3.36
CA MET A 123 9.40 9.68 4.00
C MET A 123 9.26 9.48 5.51
N ILE A 124 8.67 8.37 5.96
CA ILE A 124 8.51 8.08 7.39
C ILE A 124 9.87 7.97 8.07
N GLY A 125 10.85 7.33 7.43
CA GLY A 125 12.22 7.20 7.93
C GLY A 125 12.90 8.55 8.14
N SER A 126 12.73 9.49 7.20
CA SER A 126 13.24 10.86 7.33
C SER A 126 12.60 11.60 8.51
N VAL A 127 11.28 11.48 8.69
CA VAL A 127 10.59 12.07 9.85
C VAL A 127 11.06 11.44 11.16
N CYS A 128 11.10 10.12 11.25
CA CYS A 128 11.53 9.39 12.45
C CYS A 128 12.99 9.69 12.84
N HIS A 129 13.90 9.76 11.86
CA HIS A 129 15.28 10.15 12.09
C HIS A 129 15.37 11.55 12.70
N LYS A 130 14.57 12.50 12.19
CA LYS A 130 14.56 13.88 12.67
C LYS A 130 14.06 14.03 14.11
N ILE A 131 13.05 13.24 14.50
CA ILE A 131 12.47 13.28 15.85
C ILE A 131 13.13 12.29 16.82
N GLY A 132 14.13 11.52 16.37
CA GLY A 132 14.85 10.56 17.20
C GLY A 132 14.06 9.30 17.57
N ILE A 133 13.07 8.92 16.76
CA ILE A 133 12.34 7.67 16.95
C ILE A 133 13.11 6.53 16.27
N ASP A 134 13.50 5.54 17.05
CA ASP A 134 14.02 4.28 16.51
C ASP A 134 12.86 3.50 15.86
N THR A 135 13.03 3.20 14.58
CA THR A 135 12.03 2.53 13.76
C THR A 135 12.21 1.01 13.75
N GLY A 136 13.31 0.53 14.34
CA GLY A 136 13.66 -0.88 14.37
C GLY A 136 13.61 -1.49 12.98
N ASP A 137 12.94 -2.62 12.87
CA ASP A 137 12.73 -3.39 11.65
C ASP A 137 11.54 -2.91 10.80
N ARG A 138 10.65 -2.08 11.34
CA ARG A 138 9.35 -1.74 10.72
C ARG A 138 9.45 -0.95 9.41
N LEU A 139 10.54 -0.21 9.21
CA LEU A 139 10.79 0.55 7.98
C LEU A 139 11.83 -0.09 7.06
N LEU A 140 12.35 -1.27 7.41
CA LEU A 140 13.23 -2.01 6.51
C LEU A 140 12.47 -2.38 5.23
N LYS A 141 13.16 -2.33 4.08
CA LYS A 141 12.56 -2.52 2.75
C LYS A 141 11.84 -3.85 2.61
N ASN A 142 12.36 -4.89 3.26
CA ASN A 142 11.81 -6.24 3.23
C ASN A 142 10.65 -6.46 4.22
N ALA A 143 10.15 -5.43 4.93
CA ALA A 143 8.99 -5.60 5.80
C ALA A 143 7.76 -5.97 4.98
N ARG A 144 7.31 -7.22 5.09
CA ARG A 144 6.17 -7.77 4.36
C ARG A 144 5.17 -8.39 5.31
N LYS A 145 3.94 -8.55 4.81
CA LYS A 145 2.89 -9.22 5.55
C LYS A 145 3.08 -10.73 5.47
N HIS A 146 3.15 -11.38 6.61
CA HIS A 146 3.13 -12.84 6.71
C HIS A 146 1.76 -13.33 7.21
N LYS A 147 1.34 -14.47 6.70
CA LYS A 147 0.07 -15.12 7.05
C LYS A 147 0.31 -16.61 7.28
N PHE A 148 -0.12 -17.11 8.42
CA PHE A 148 0.05 -18.50 8.82
C PHE A 148 -1.30 -19.16 9.07
N LEU A 149 -1.41 -20.43 8.69
CA LEU A 149 -2.54 -21.28 9.05
C LEU A 149 -2.30 -21.83 10.46
N VAL A 150 -3.26 -21.60 11.36
CA VAL A 150 -3.26 -22.15 12.72
C VAL A 150 -4.29 -23.28 12.78
N GLU A 151 -3.89 -24.44 13.27
CA GLU A 151 -4.80 -25.55 13.51
C GLU A 151 -5.44 -25.43 14.90
N GLY A 152 -6.75 -25.60 14.95
CA GLY A 152 -7.49 -25.62 16.20
C GLY A 152 -7.42 -26.97 16.93
N PRO A 153 -7.88 -27.04 18.20
CA PRO A 153 -8.45 -25.93 18.97
C PRO A 153 -7.39 -24.93 19.43
N LEU A 154 -7.82 -23.69 19.69
CA LEU A 154 -6.94 -22.67 20.29
C LEU A 154 -6.67 -23.00 21.76
N PRO A 155 -5.49 -22.62 22.30
CA PRO A 155 -5.22 -22.74 23.73
C PRO A 155 -6.16 -21.84 24.53
N GLU A 156 -6.22 -22.06 25.84
CA GLU A 156 -6.98 -21.21 26.74
C GLU A 156 -6.49 -19.76 26.73
N ASP A 157 -7.40 -18.83 26.98
CA ASP A 157 -7.12 -17.38 27.01
C ASP A 157 -6.02 -17.01 28.02
N SER A 158 -5.85 -17.80 29.07
CA SER A 158 -4.81 -17.64 30.11
C SER A 158 -3.38 -17.76 29.57
N VAL A 159 -3.19 -18.47 28.45
CA VAL A 159 -1.88 -18.68 27.81
C VAL A 159 -1.48 -17.48 26.94
N PHE A 160 -2.45 -16.68 26.50
CA PHE A 160 -2.17 -15.53 25.65
C PHE A 160 -1.56 -14.38 26.47
N PRO A 161 -0.63 -13.60 25.88
CA PRO A 161 -0.29 -12.29 26.43
C PRO A 161 -1.51 -11.36 26.40
N PRO A 162 -1.46 -10.18 27.05
CA PRO A 162 -2.55 -9.22 26.99
C PRO A 162 -3.05 -8.99 25.56
N PHE A 163 -4.35 -9.20 25.36
CA PHE A 163 -4.97 -9.17 24.03
C PHE A 163 -6.24 -8.32 24.00
N GLN A 164 -6.70 -8.01 22.79
CA GLN A 164 -7.97 -7.36 22.52
C GLN A 164 -8.70 -8.10 21.41
N ASP A 165 -9.98 -8.40 21.62
CA ASP A 165 -10.84 -9.07 20.64
C ASP A 165 -11.75 -8.06 19.94
N PHE A 166 -11.89 -8.23 18.63
CA PHE A 166 -12.73 -7.39 17.79
C PHE A 166 -13.67 -8.24 16.94
N GLU A 167 -14.92 -7.81 16.84
CA GLU A 167 -15.84 -8.28 15.81
C GLU A 167 -15.46 -7.63 14.48
N VAL A 168 -15.28 -8.46 13.45
CA VAL A 168 -14.92 -8.00 12.12
C VAL A 168 -15.85 -8.62 11.08
N VAL A 169 -16.53 -7.77 10.32
CA VAL A 169 -17.44 -8.17 9.24
C VAL A 169 -16.92 -7.59 7.93
N HIS A 170 -16.81 -8.43 6.91
CA HIS A 170 -16.44 -8.02 5.56
C HIS A 170 -17.53 -8.36 4.55
N ASN A 171 -17.77 -7.42 3.64
CA ASN A 171 -18.67 -7.60 2.50
C ASN A 171 -17.95 -7.16 1.22
N TYR A 172 -17.98 -8.00 0.19
CA TYR A 172 -17.57 -7.58 -1.15
C TYR A 172 -18.74 -6.91 -1.86
N LEU A 173 -18.45 -5.84 -2.58
CA LEU A 173 -19.42 -5.09 -3.39
C LEU A 173 -19.23 -5.44 -4.86
N GLN A 174 -20.25 -5.17 -5.66
CA GLN A 174 -20.18 -5.33 -7.10
C GLN A 174 -19.10 -4.40 -7.68
N SER A 175 -18.23 -4.96 -8.52
CA SER A 175 -17.18 -4.22 -9.22
C SER A 175 -16.82 -4.89 -10.53
N ASN A 176 -16.27 -4.10 -11.47
CA ASN A 176 -15.77 -4.63 -12.74
C ASN A 176 -14.51 -5.46 -12.49
N SER A 177 -14.53 -6.74 -12.88
CA SER A 177 -13.35 -7.59 -12.83
C SER A 177 -12.21 -6.97 -13.66
N PRO A 178 -10.95 -6.95 -13.17
CA PRO A 178 -10.45 -7.64 -11.98
C PRO A 178 -10.41 -6.79 -10.70
N ASN A 179 -11.05 -5.62 -10.70
CA ASN A 179 -11.10 -4.75 -9.52
C ASN A 179 -11.95 -5.40 -8.42
N GLN A 180 -11.55 -5.15 -7.17
CA GLN A 180 -12.24 -5.66 -5.99
C GLN A 180 -12.64 -4.51 -5.10
N VAL A 181 -13.91 -4.45 -4.72
CA VAL A 181 -14.42 -3.47 -3.77
C VAL A 181 -14.93 -4.19 -2.54
N ARG A 182 -14.55 -3.72 -1.34
CA ARG A 182 -15.00 -4.31 -0.08
C ARG A 182 -15.30 -3.27 0.98
N LEU A 183 -16.26 -3.59 1.83
CA LEU A 183 -16.54 -2.90 3.08
C LEU A 183 -16.05 -3.74 4.25
N ARG A 184 -15.48 -3.08 5.25
CA ARG A 184 -15.13 -3.67 6.54
C ARG A 184 -15.81 -2.90 7.66
N LYS A 185 -16.57 -3.60 8.50
CA LYS A 185 -17.02 -3.13 9.82
C LYS A 185 -16.14 -3.82 10.87
N ARG A 186 -15.48 -3.06 11.73
CA ARG A 186 -14.64 -3.58 12.82
C ARG A 186 -14.97 -2.87 14.12
N GLY A 187 -15.14 -3.60 15.22
CA GLY A 187 -15.47 -2.96 16.49
C GLY A 187 -15.49 -3.90 17.68
N GLN A 188 -15.81 -3.33 18.83
CA GLN A 188 -16.00 -4.03 20.10
C GLN A 188 -16.97 -3.23 20.97
N LYS A 189 -17.70 -3.90 21.85
CA LYS A 189 -18.61 -3.25 22.82
C LYS A 189 -19.62 -2.28 22.17
N GLY A 190 -20.14 -2.63 20.99
CA GLY A 190 -21.13 -1.82 20.27
C GLY A 190 -20.57 -0.61 19.50
N HIS A 191 -19.25 -0.35 19.57
CA HIS A 191 -18.60 0.74 18.83
C HIS A 191 -17.83 0.20 17.63
N TYR A 192 -18.08 0.77 16.45
CA TYR A 192 -17.53 0.27 15.19
C TYR A 192 -16.89 1.37 14.35
N SER A 193 -15.82 1.01 13.65
CA SER A 193 -15.25 1.75 12.53
C SER A 193 -15.55 1.05 11.21
N TYR A 194 -15.63 1.85 10.15
CA TYR A 194 -16.00 1.39 8.82
C TYR A 194 -14.96 1.84 7.81
N ILE A 195 -14.51 0.90 6.97
CA ILE A 195 -13.56 1.19 5.89
C ILE A 195 -14.13 0.67 4.58
N HIS A 196 -14.12 1.53 3.57
CA HIS A 196 -14.31 1.18 2.17
C HIS A 196 -12.94 0.98 1.53
N THR A 197 -12.72 -0.18 0.91
CA THR A 197 -11.49 -0.48 0.19
C THR A 197 -11.77 -0.74 -1.27
N VAL A 198 -11.07 -0.03 -2.15
CA VAL A 198 -11.09 -0.22 -3.59
C VAL A 198 -9.72 -0.71 -4.03
N ARG A 199 -9.64 -1.92 -4.54
CA ARG A 199 -8.43 -2.52 -5.10
C ARG A 199 -8.55 -2.53 -6.62
N ARG A 200 -7.77 -1.67 -7.29
CA ARG A 200 -7.69 -1.61 -8.76
C ARG A 200 -6.55 -2.50 -9.23
N GLN A 201 -6.87 -3.45 -10.11
CA GLN A 201 -5.90 -4.34 -10.76
C GLN A 201 -5.70 -3.89 -12.21
N ASN A 202 -4.60 -4.29 -12.83
CA ASN A 202 -4.20 -3.87 -14.19
C ASN A 202 -3.96 -2.37 -14.33
N THR A 203 -3.39 -1.72 -13.31
CA THR A 203 -2.90 -0.35 -13.46
C THR A 203 -1.58 -0.35 -14.27
N PRO A 204 -1.15 0.80 -14.82
CA PRO A 204 0.14 0.92 -15.50
C PRO A 204 1.29 0.32 -14.68
N GLY A 205 2.27 -0.26 -15.38
CA GLY A 205 3.38 -0.99 -14.75
C GLY A 205 3.01 -2.33 -14.09
N GLY A 206 1.78 -2.82 -14.25
CA GLY A 206 1.31 -4.07 -13.63
C GLY A 206 1.12 -3.99 -12.12
N GLN A 207 1.15 -2.77 -11.55
CA GLN A 207 0.94 -2.56 -10.13
C GLN A 207 -0.52 -2.83 -9.72
N VAL A 208 -0.74 -2.95 -8.41
CA VAL A 208 -2.07 -3.11 -7.82
C VAL A 208 -2.28 -2.01 -6.80
N ILE A 209 -3.22 -1.12 -7.08
CA ILE A 209 -3.50 0.05 -6.22
C ILE A 209 -4.62 -0.33 -5.24
N GLU A 210 -4.38 -0.22 -3.94
CA GLU A 210 -5.39 -0.42 -2.89
C GLU A 210 -5.66 0.91 -2.16
N VAL A 211 -6.83 1.50 -2.39
CA VAL A 211 -7.27 2.73 -1.70
C VAL A 211 -8.17 2.36 -0.53
N LYS A 212 -7.89 2.90 0.66
CA LYS A 212 -8.68 2.71 1.88
C LYS A 212 -9.26 4.05 2.34
N THR A 213 -10.57 4.12 2.45
CA THR A 213 -11.29 5.31 2.89
C THR A 213 -12.08 4.99 4.15
N GLN A 214 -11.86 5.78 5.21
CA GLN A 214 -12.73 5.71 6.40
C GLN A 214 -14.07 6.35 6.07
N ILE A 215 -15.16 5.68 6.42
CA ILE A 215 -16.52 6.13 6.11
C ILE A 215 -17.40 6.13 7.38
N GLY A 216 -18.49 6.90 7.34
CA GLY A 216 -19.48 6.91 8.41
C GLY A 216 -20.40 5.68 8.39
N HIS A 217 -21.16 5.48 9.47
CA HIS A 217 -22.18 4.42 9.54
C HIS A 217 -23.18 4.54 8.39
N ARG A 218 -23.70 5.74 8.13
CA ARG A 218 -24.71 5.99 7.08
C ARG A 218 -24.20 5.54 5.71
N ASP A 219 -22.98 5.94 5.35
CA ASP A 219 -22.39 5.59 4.05
C ASP A 219 -22.12 4.08 3.96
N TYR A 220 -21.71 3.46 5.07
CA TYR A 220 -21.55 2.00 5.14
C TYR A 220 -22.87 1.27 4.82
N ILE A 221 -23.98 1.69 5.42
CA ILE A 221 -25.30 1.08 5.18
C ILE A 221 -25.74 1.32 3.72
N ASN A 222 -25.54 2.52 3.20
CA ASN A 222 -25.87 2.85 1.81
C ASN A 222 -25.07 1.98 0.83
N LEU A 223 -23.75 1.87 1.01
CA LEU A 223 -22.89 1.06 0.15
C LEU A 223 -23.17 -0.45 0.27
N LEU A 224 -23.65 -0.91 1.43
CA LEU A 224 -23.99 -2.32 1.65
C LEU A 224 -25.13 -2.79 0.73
N THR A 225 -25.94 -1.88 0.19
CA THR A 225 -26.97 -2.21 -0.81
C THR A 225 -26.39 -2.76 -2.12
N GLN A 226 -25.11 -2.45 -2.42
CA GLN A 226 -24.39 -2.90 -3.61
C GLN A 226 -23.59 -4.19 -3.39
N LYS A 227 -23.93 -4.96 -2.35
CA LYS A 227 -23.24 -6.21 -2.02
C LYS A 227 -23.24 -7.17 -3.21
N ASP A 228 -22.08 -7.76 -3.49
CA ASP A 228 -21.95 -8.78 -4.52
C ASP A 228 -22.60 -10.08 -4.04
N ILE A 229 -23.62 -10.53 -4.78
CA ILE A 229 -24.33 -11.77 -4.51
C ILE A 229 -23.45 -13.00 -4.68
N ALA A 230 -22.36 -12.93 -5.46
CA ALA A 230 -21.42 -14.02 -5.66
C ALA A 230 -20.50 -14.25 -4.45
N HIS A 231 -20.55 -13.38 -3.44
CA HIS A 231 -19.78 -13.49 -2.21
C HIS A 231 -20.67 -13.67 -0.97
N PHE A 232 -20.19 -14.47 -0.02
CA PHE A 232 -20.69 -14.52 1.35
C PHE A 232 -20.14 -13.34 2.16
N THR A 233 -20.94 -12.86 3.12
CA THR A 233 -20.40 -12.03 4.19
C THR A 233 -19.45 -12.87 5.03
N ILE A 234 -18.28 -12.32 5.34
CA ILE A 234 -17.32 -12.98 6.23
C ILE A 234 -17.44 -12.36 7.61
N TYR A 235 -17.65 -13.22 8.60
CA TYR A 235 -17.62 -12.89 10.02
C TYR A 235 -16.35 -13.45 10.63
N LYS A 236 -15.69 -12.63 11.45
CA LYS A 236 -14.49 -13.03 12.17
C LYS A 236 -14.49 -12.41 13.55
N ARG A 237 -13.93 -13.15 14.50
CA ARG A 237 -13.34 -12.59 15.70
C ARG A 237 -11.86 -12.41 15.47
N ARG A 238 -11.36 -11.17 15.59
CA ARG A 238 -9.94 -10.83 15.46
C ARG A 238 -9.35 -10.57 16.83
N ARG A 239 -8.44 -11.44 17.27
CA ARG A 239 -7.65 -11.25 18.48
C ARG A 239 -6.33 -10.58 18.14
N CYS A 240 -6.05 -9.43 18.74
CA CYS A 240 -4.81 -8.70 18.57
C CYS A 240 -3.97 -8.78 19.84
N PHE A 241 -2.68 -9.08 19.71
CA PHE A 241 -1.77 -9.18 20.85
C PHE A 241 -0.31 -8.92 20.42
N ILE A 242 0.55 -8.67 21.40
CA ILE A 242 2.00 -8.52 21.19
C ILE A 242 2.71 -9.72 21.81
N HIS A 243 3.63 -10.31 21.07
CA HIS A 243 4.50 -11.39 21.53
C HIS A 243 5.90 -11.19 20.93
N ASN A 244 6.97 -11.30 21.72
CA ASN A 244 8.35 -11.07 21.26
C ASN A 244 8.53 -9.73 20.50
N ASN A 245 7.94 -8.64 21.02
CA ASN A 245 7.91 -7.32 20.40
C ASN A 245 7.22 -7.23 19.02
N GLN A 246 6.56 -8.31 18.60
CA GLN A 246 5.87 -8.44 17.32
C GLN A 246 4.36 -8.35 17.53
N TYR A 247 3.68 -7.57 16.70
CA TYR A 247 2.23 -7.40 16.75
C TYR A 247 1.53 -8.41 15.85
N PHE A 248 0.65 -9.22 16.43
CA PHE A 248 -0.07 -10.28 15.75
C PHE A 248 -1.57 -10.00 15.68
N GLN A 249 -2.19 -10.46 14.59
CA GLN A 249 -3.64 -10.48 14.39
C GLN A 249 -4.09 -11.91 14.10
N LEU A 250 -4.82 -12.51 15.02
CA LEU A 250 -5.38 -13.85 14.89
C LEU A 250 -6.85 -13.76 14.49
N ASP A 251 -7.14 -14.12 13.24
CA ASP A 251 -8.48 -14.16 12.66
C ASP A 251 -9.10 -15.54 12.86
N MET A 252 -10.14 -15.61 13.69
CA MET A 252 -11.01 -16.77 13.84
C MET A 252 -12.25 -16.58 12.97
N TYR A 253 -12.43 -17.41 11.94
CA TYR A 253 -13.60 -17.32 11.07
C TYR A 253 -14.83 -17.89 11.77
N GLU A 254 -15.92 -17.12 11.76
CA GLU A 254 -17.15 -17.44 12.47
C GLU A 254 -18.31 -17.72 11.51
N GLN A 255 -19.31 -18.44 12.01
CA GLN A 255 -20.55 -18.68 11.28
C GLN A 255 -21.44 -17.43 11.33
N PRO A 256 -22.27 -17.17 10.28
CA PRO A 256 -22.43 -17.97 9.07
C PRO A 256 -21.29 -17.75 8.06
N SER A 257 -20.70 -18.84 7.57
CA SER A 257 -19.61 -18.82 6.59
C SER A 257 -19.74 -19.97 5.60
N HIS A 258 -19.02 -19.90 4.48
CA HIS A 258 -18.89 -21.05 3.59
C HIS A 258 -18.27 -22.25 4.36
N PRO A 259 -18.65 -23.52 4.09
CA PRO A 259 -18.07 -24.71 4.73
C PRO A 259 -16.53 -24.73 4.80
N ARG A 260 -15.87 -24.22 3.76
CA ARG A 260 -14.40 -24.10 3.67
C ARG A 260 -13.76 -23.17 4.72
N CYS A 261 -14.54 -22.26 5.31
CA CYS A 261 -14.06 -21.38 6.38
C CYS A 261 -14.35 -21.95 7.78
N LYS A 262 -15.07 -23.08 7.89
CA LYS A 262 -15.46 -23.64 9.18
C LYS A 262 -14.22 -24.08 9.95
N GLY A 263 -13.97 -23.47 11.10
CA GLY A 263 -12.79 -23.73 11.93
C GLY A 263 -11.49 -23.13 11.37
N LEU A 264 -11.56 -22.26 10.35
CA LEU A 264 -10.38 -21.63 9.78
C LEU A 264 -9.84 -20.55 10.72
N ILE A 265 -8.55 -20.65 11.06
CA ILE A 265 -7.84 -19.69 11.88
C ILE A 265 -6.59 -19.23 11.14
N LEU A 266 -6.43 -17.92 11.00
CA LEU A 266 -5.29 -17.30 10.30
C LEU A 266 -4.57 -16.34 11.23
N LEU A 267 -3.27 -16.52 11.40
CA LEU A 267 -2.40 -15.60 12.12
C LEU A 267 -1.71 -14.68 11.10
N GLU A 268 -1.82 -13.37 11.28
CA GLU A 268 -1.18 -12.37 10.44
C GLU A 268 -0.21 -11.50 11.24
N THR A 269 0.93 -11.17 10.63
CA THR A 269 1.94 -10.26 11.20
C THR A 269 2.65 -9.50 10.07
N TYR A 270 3.34 -8.42 10.39
CA TYR A 270 4.20 -7.68 9.47
C TYR A 270 5.62 -7.72 10.01
N SER A 271 6.54 -8.33 9.26
CA SER A 271 7.91 -8.52 9.70
C SER A 271 8.87 -8.20 8.58
N ALA A 272 10.03 -7.66 8.94
CA ALA A 272 11.16 -7.45 8.04
C ALA A 272 12.37 -8.31 8.38
N VAL A 273 12.27 -9.17 9.39
CA VAL A 273 13.32 -10.15 9.64
C VAL A 273 13.24 -11.28 8.62
N ASP A 274 14.34 -11.99 8.43
CA ASP A 274 14.36 -13.18 7.57
C ASP A 274 13.40 -14.27 8.09
N ASP A 275 13.11 -15.25 7.23
CA ASP A 275 12.12 -16.28 7.55
C ASP A 275 12.57 -17.13 8.76
N GLU A 276 13.87 -17.33 8.99
CA GLU A 276 14.39 -18.11 10.11
C GLU A 276 14.20 -17.39 11.46
N GLN A 277 14.53 -16.10 11.52
CA GLN A 277 14.29 -15.24 12.67
C GLN A 277 12.78 -15.09 12.91
N LEU A 278 11.98 -14.95 11.85
CA LEU A 278 10.53 -14.87 11.98
C LEU A 278 9.97 -16.11 12.67
N GLN A 279 10.40 -17.31 12.29
CA GLN A 279 9.97 -18.55 12.96
C GLN A 279 10.25 -18.53 14.46
N GLN A 280 11.38 -17.96 14.89
CA GLN A 280 11.73 -17.84 16.31
C GLN A 280 10.83 -16.86 17.08
N THR A 281 10.26 -15.86 16.39
CA THR A 281 9.34 -14.88 17.01
C THR A 281 7.89 -15.36 17.05
N LEU A 282 7.54 -16.43 16.33
CA LEU A 282 6.18 -16.94 16.29
C LEU A 282 5.72 -17.42 17.67
N PRO A 283 4.46 -17.20 18.06
CA PRO A 283 3.98 -17.59 19.38
C PRO A 283 3.98 -19.13 19.54
N PRO A 284 4.83 -19.72 20.40
CA PRO A 284 5.03 -21.16 20.47
C PRO A 284 3.81 -21.90 21.05
N PHE A 285 2.92 -21.16 21.71
CA PHE A 285 1.66 -21.68 22.23
C PHE A 285 0.59 -21.90 21.15
N LEU A 286 0.81 -21.46 19.91
CA LEU A 286 -0.10 -21.70 18.78
C LEU A 286 0.40 -22.89 17.94
N ASN A 287 -0.53 -23.78 17.55
CA ASN A 287 -0.27 -24.87 16.60
C ASN A 287 -0.24 -24.34 15.16
N ILE A 288 0.84 -23.64 14.82
CA ILE A 288 1.06 -23.07 13.48
C ILE A 288 1.48 -24.20 12.53
N LYS A 289 0.71 -24.42 11.46
CA LYS A 289 0.96 -25.52 10.51
C LYS A 289 1.90 -25.15 9.39
N LYS A 290 1.64 -24.02 8.76
CA LYS A 290 2.39 -23.54 7.61
C LYS A 290 2.12 -22.09 7.34
N GLU A 291 3.06 -21.47 6.65
CA GLU A 291 2.85 -20.19 6.02
C GLU A 291 1.93 -20.34 4.78
N VAL A 292 1.00 -19.42 4.64
CA VAL A 292 0.02 -19.32 3.54
C VAL A 292 0.01 -17.90 2.95
N THR A 293 1.08 -17.14 3.16
CA THR A 293 1.33 -15.84 2.53
C THR A 293 1.25 -15.97 1.01
N GLY A 294 0.56 -15.03 0.35
CA GLY A 294 0.37 -15.05 -1.11
C GLY A 294 -0.51 -16.18 -1.66
N ASN A 295 -0.89 -17.18 -0.86
CA ASN A 295 -1.68 -18.31 -1.35
C ASN A 295 -3.14 -17.91 -1.69
N PRO A 296 -3.59 -18.06 -2.95
CA PRO A 296 -4.95 -17.80 -3.42
C PRO A 296 -6.06 -18.40 -2.56
N ASP A 297 -5.87 -19.61 -2.08
CA ASP A 297 -6.87 -20.37 -1.32
C ASP A 297 -7.17 -19.72 0.05
N TYR A 298 -6.19 -19.00 0.60
CA TYR A 298 -6.32 -18.30 1.88
C TYR A 298 -6.55 -16.79 1.69
N SER A 299 -6.88 -16.36 0.46
CA SER A 299 -7.35 -15.01 0.20
C SER A 299 -8.77 -14.84 0.70
N MET A 300 -9.05 -13.71 1.35
CA MET A 300 -10.40 -13.41 1.83
C MET A 300 -11.43 -13.32 0.68
N TYR A 301 -10.97 -12.90 -0.51
CA TYR A 301 -11.79 -12.84 -1.71
C TYR A 301 -12.25 -14.24 -2.13
N ASN A 302 -11.31 -15.18 -2.30
CA ASN A 302 -11.67 -16.55 -2.68
C ASN A 302 -12.45 -17.27 -1.58
N LEU A 303 -12.09 -17.05 -0.30
CA LEU A 303 -12.81 -17.61 0.85
C LEU A 303 -14.29 -17.20 0.89
N SER A 304 -14.63 -15.99 0.42
CA SER A 304 -16.02 -15.53 0.35
C SER A 304 -16.78 -15.99 -0.88
N LEU A 305 -16.14 -16.47 -1.95
CA LEU A 305 -16.85 -16.90 -3.16
C LEU A 305 -17.92 -17.96 -2.83
N ARG A 306 -19.13 -17.81 -3.39
CA ARG A 306 -20.18 -18.82 -3.22
C ARG A 306 -19.94 -20.07 -4.06
N GLU A 307 -19.40 -19.87 -5.26
CA GLU A 307 -19.12 -20.94 -6.21
C GLU A 307 -17.95 -21.82 -5.73
N ASP A 308 -17.90 -23.04 -6.28
CA ASP A 308 -16.75 -23.91 -6.09
C ASP A 308 -15.53 -23.41 -6.87
N TRP A 309 -14.38 -23.41 -6.21
CA TRP A 309 -13.14 -22.86 -6.76
C TRP A 309 -12.63 -23.61 -8.00
N LYS A 310 -13.00 -24.88 -8.16
CA LYS A 310 -12.60 -25.71 -9.30
C LYS A 310 -13.30 -25.28 -10.60
N THR A 311 -14.49 -24.71 -10.50
CA THR A 311 -15.33 -24.36 -11.66
C THR A 311 -15.53 -22.85 -11.81
N SER A 312 -15.26 -22.07 -10.77
CA SER A 312 -15.49 -20.63 -10.79
C SER A 312 -14.52 -19.89 -11.69
N LYS A 313 -15.06 -19.14 -12.66
CA LYS A 313 -14.31 -18.15 -13.44
C LYS A 313 -13.93 -16.91 -12.61
N LYS A 314 -14.51 -16.75 -11.42
CA LYS A 314 -14.24 -15.65 -10.49
C LYS A 314 -13.11 -15.95 -9.51
N PHE A 315 -12.57 -17.17 -9.49
CA PHE A 315 -11.46 -17.50 -8.62
C PHE A 315 -10.22 -16.67 -8.98
N CYS A 316 -9.76 -15.85 -8.03
CA CYS A 316 -8.62 -14.97 -8.23
C CYS A 316 -7.32 -15.75 -7.99
N ARG A 317 -6.63 -16.15 -9.07
CA ARG A 317 -5.39 -16.95 -9.04
C ARG A 317 -4.14 -16.14 -8.72
N SER A 318 -4.14 -14.85 -9.02
CA SER A 318 -3.03 -13.95 -8.70
C SER A 318 -3.46 -12.99 -7.60
N ILE A 319 -2.87 -13.13 -6.40
CA ILE A 319 -2.94 -12.10 -5.36
C ILE A 319 -1.84 -11.05 -5.56
N ILE A 320 -0.90 -11.28 -6.47
CA ILE A 320 0.43 -10.65 -6.52
C ILE A 320 0.29 -9.12 -6.69
N GLY A 321 0.59 -8.38 -5.62
CA GLY A 321 1.30 -7.11 -5.74
C GLY A 321 2.79 -7.42 -5.96
N PRO A 322 3.60 -6.48 -6.46
CA PRO A 322 4.97 -6.77 -6.87
C PRO A 322 5.75 -7.38 -5.71
N GLU A 323 6.66 -8.30 -6.04
CA GLU A 323 7.58 -9.01 -5.13
C GLU A 323 7.07 -10.29 -4.46
N THR A 324 6.93 -11.35 -5.25
CA THR A 324 7.48 -12.69 -4.91
C THR A 324 7.50 -13.53 -6.19
N GLN A 325 8.56 -13.39 -7.01
CA GLN A 325 9.00 -14.52 -7.83
C GLN A 325 10.21 -15.13 -7.12
N PRO A 326 10.15 -16.40 -6.70
CA PRO A 326 11.37 -17.16 -6.51
C PRO A 326 12.01 -17.32 -7.88
N ASN A 327 13.31 -17.03 -7.98
CA ASN A 327 14.14 -17.48 -9.09
C ASN A 327 14.13 -19.01 -9.08
N GLU A 328 13.22 -19.63 -9.81
CA GLU A 328 13.34 -21.05 -10.15
C GLU A 328 14.01 -21.15 -11.52
N SER A 329 15.34 -21.29 -11.45
CA SER A 329 16.13 -22.00 -12.44
C SER A 329 15.49 -23.37 -12.70
N GLY A 330 15.23 -23.65 -13.97
CA GLY A 330 14.32 -24.71 -14.40
C GLY A 330 14.73 -26.13 -14.05
N GLU A 331 13.72 -27.01 -14.08
CA GLU A 331 13.86 -28.41 -14.46
C GLU A 331 12.51 -28.93 -14.97
N ASN A 332 12.46 -29.22 -16.28
CA ASN A 332 11.39 -29.94 -16.94
C ASN A 332 11.52 -31.43 -16.60
N TYR A 333 10.55 -32.08 -15.94
CA TYR A 333 10.37 -33.53 -16.06
C TYR A 333 8.89 -33.98 -16.02
N TYR A 334 8.43 -34.45 -17.19
CA TYR A 334 7.47 -35.53 -17.52
C TYR A 334 6.05 -35.61 -16.92
N GLN A 335 5.05 -35.63 -17.83
CA GLN A 335 4.19 -36.81 -17.98
C GLN A 335 3.65 -36.97 -19.42
N LYS A 336 4.15 -38.01 -20.11
CA LYS A 336 3.53 -38.81 -21.18
C LYS A 336 2.32 -39.56 -20.59
N ASP A 337 1.25 -40.01 -21.25
CA ASP A 337 0.99 -40.38 -22.65
C ASP A 337 -0.52 -40.69 -22.83
N ARG A 338 -0.97 -40.74 -24.11
CA ARG A 338 -2.22 -41.35 -24.69
C ARG A 338 -3.53 -40.53 -24.59
N ASN A 339 -4.29 -40.29 -25.67
CA ASN A 339 -4.59 -41.13 -26.84
C ASN A 339 -4.86 -40.32 -28.13
N GLU A 340 -4.59 -40.97 -29.25
CA GLU A 340 -4.72 -40.55 -30.66
C GLU A 340 -6.17 -40.41 -31.15
N THR A 341 -6.42 -39.50 -32.09
CA THR A 341 -7.07 -39.83 -33.39
C THR A 341 -6.91 -38.70 -34.41
N SER A 342 -6.10 -38.97 -35.44
CA SER A 342 -6.21 -38.66 -36.88
C SER A 342 -6.87 -37.35 -37.38
N GLY A 343 -6.11 -36.61 -38.20
CA GLY A 343 -6.64 -35.65 -39.19
C GLY A 343 -5.56 -34.87 -39.94
N HIS A 344 -5.13 -35.39 -41.10
CA HIS A 344 -4.40 -34.74 -42.21
C HIS A 344 -4.75 -33.24 -42.44
N ALA A 345 -3.97 -32.38 -43.09
CA ALA A 345 -2.62 -32.33 -43.66
C ALA A 345 -2.45 -30.88 -44.21
N GLN A 346 -1.21 -30.41 -44.30
CA GLN A 346 -0.60 -29.67 -45.42
C GLN A 346 0.35 -28.55 -44.95
N THR A 347 1.62 -28.90 -45.08
CA THR A 347 2.80 -28.06 -45.28
C THR A 347 2.64 -27.08 -46.45
N GLN A 348 3.11 -25.85 -46.27
CA GLN A 348 3.90 -25.19 -47.32
C GLN A 348 4.93 -24.22 -46.72
N ALA A 349 6.14 -24.35 -47.23
CA ALA A 349 7.37 -23.75 -46.74
C ALA A 349 7.71 -22.43 -47.43
N CYS A 350 8.50 -21.63 -46.69
CA CYS A 350 9.57 -20.72 -47.08
C CYS A 350 9.60 -20.11 -48.50
N LYS A 351 9.73 -18.77 -48.54
CA LYS A 351 10.73 -18.10 -49.40
C LYS A 351 11.41 -16.95 -48.68
N THR A 352 12.72 -17.09 -48.54
CA THR A 352 13.75 -16.07 -48.31
C THR A 352 13.86 -15.11 -49.49
N ASN A 353 14.27 -13.86 -49.22
CA ASN A 353 15.20 -13.10 -50.07
C ASN A 353 15.82 -11.96 -49.25
N GLY A 354 17.15 -11.91 -49.25
CA GLY A 354 17.93 -10.84 -48.62
C GLY A 354 18.29 -9.73 -49.61
N TYR A 355 18.79 -8.61 -49.08
CA TYR A 355 19.71 -7.71 -49.77
C TYR A 355 20.61 -6.96 -48.77
N ASN A 356 21.82 -6.68 -49.23
CA ASN A 356 23.05 -6.33 -48.53
C ASN A 356 23.18 -4.89 -47.98
N ASN A 357 24.04 -4.79 -46.96
CA ASN A 357 25.05 -3.77 -46.62
C ASN A 357 24.77 -2.27 -46.78
N LYS A 358 24.95 -1.54 -45.67
CA LYS A 358 25.88 -0.39 -45.54
C LYS A 358 26.36 -0.27 -44.09
N GLU A 359 27.67 -0.43 -43.89
CA GLU A 359 28.41 0.09 -42.73
C GLU A 359 28.41 1.62 -42.75
N VAL A 360 28.47 2.28 -41.59
CA VAL A 360 29.38 3.41 -41.28
C VAL A 360 29.36 3.73 -39.76
N MET A 361 30.55 3.62 -39.18
CA MET A 361 31.19 4.35 -38.05
C MET A 361 30.54 4.48 -36.66
N LYS A 362 31.30 3.96 -35.68
CA LYS A 362 31.31 4.33 -34.25
C LYS A 362 32.08 5.65 -34.02
N PRO A 363 31.73 6.45 -33.00
CA PRO A 363 32.66 7.36 -32.37
C PRO A 363 33.22 6.78 -31.05
N THR A 364 34.53 6.93 -30.92
CA THR A 364 35.37 6.68 -29.75
C THR A 364 35.12 7.75 -28.67
N ILE A 365 35.00 7.36 -27.40
CA ILE A 365 35.14 8.28 -26.26
C ILE A 365 36.38 7.87 -25.47
N ASN A 366 37.38 8.74 -25.50
CA ASN A 366 38.52 8.77 -24.58
C ASN A 366 38.41 10.07 -23.79
N GLY A 367 38.58 10.01 -22.48
CA GLY A 367 38.71 11.20 -21.64
C GLY A 367 38.54 10.92 -20.16
N LYS A 368 39.63 10.53 -19.50
CA LYS A 368 39.85 10.78 -18.07
C LYS A 368 40.14 12.27 -17.88
N ILE A 369 39.53 12.90 -16.89
CA ILE A 369 40.14 13.48 -15.68
C ILE A 369 39.01 13.57 -14.65
#